data_AF-A0A087DQV7-F1
#
_entry.id   AF-A0A087DQV7-F1
#
_cell.length_a   1.000
_cell.length_b   1.000
_cell.length_c   1.000
_cell.angle_alpha   90.00
_cell.angle_beta   90.00
_cell.angle_gamma   90.00
#
_symmetry.space_group_name_H-M   'P 1'
#
loop_
_entity.id
_entity.type
_entity.pdbx_description
1 polymer ?
#
loop_
_entity_poly.entity_id
_entity_poly.type
_entity_poly.pdbx_seq_one_letter_code
_entity_poly.pdbx_strand_id
1 'polypeptide(L)'
;MVCQQCGFSNPAGCRFCTECGAPLAAAPVNDATVLDGGANRTVPYGAGTGVAPSPAMPPRPSVPPRPAANDAMASSSSTSAASPQMPAARPLRPNASGSSGMSSETKVTLAVLSPILIGLLILLLMYVISVSQGNKPFQFGTQAQSSSDTSASSESTTTGSDDSWPDTEGRNLACDAEPDMKVVSVESVGNDLVVTVLVTPSDDCESGTTTTLDDDSTRVTLRDSSGDTVADAVFDFSSDMQTIPAKGKRIKLSYAPTQFYRPATELERTFQDDPAELIVKYVYAASAGSGASTSTGPSSRSGALGGESASDDEAEQDACNALQWQVAQDKSKASAFMSTYTTQLSSKRQGMVIDGKTWSCRDILAHFITLRDKHPNVLLIWSGDWPTYDANPTKYYVIISGESFGSTDDAWNWCHSNGYGQVDCLPVNLE
;
A
#
# COMPACT_ATOMS: atom_id res chain seq x y z
N MET A 1 -3.88 7.58 -40.10
CA MET A 1 -5.13 7.90 -40.83
C MET A 1 -5.55 9.33 -40.51
N VAL A 2 -5.90 10.13 -41.52
CA VAL A 2 -6.33 11.52 -41.29
C VAL A 2 -7.80 11.56 -40.89
N CYS A 3 -8.09 12.20 -39.77
CA CYS A 3 -9.45 12.42 -39.29
C CYS A 3 -10.21 13.35 -40.22
N GLN A 4 -11.29 12.86 -40.83
CA GLN A 4 -12.12 13.65 -41.75
C GLN A 4 -12.90 14.77 -41.07
N GLN A 5 -12.96 14.78 -39.73
CA GLN A 5 -13.69 15.77 -38.92
C GLN A 5 -12.82 16.96 -38.49
N CYS A 6 -11.54 16.76 -38.17
CA CYS A 6 -10.64 17.82 -37.70
C CYS A 6 -9.31 17.95 -38.47
N GLY A 7 -9.05 17.09 -39.47
CA GLY A 7 -7.82 17.11 -40.26
C GLY A 7 -6.58 16.52 -39.55
N PHE A 8 -6.69 16.10 -38.27
CA PHE A 8 -5.56 15.56 -37.52
C PHE A 8 -5.08 14.20 -38.07
N SER A 9 -3.76 13.99 -38.13
CA SER A 9 -3.16 12.75 -38.65
C SER A 9 -2.86 11.77 -37.52
N ASN A 10 -3.63 10.68 -37.46
CA ASN A 10 -3.57 9.69 -36.38
C ASN A 10 -2.63 8.52 -36.72
N PRO A 11 -2.07 7.82 -35.71
CA PRO A 11 -1.34 6.57 -35.91
C PRO A 11 -2.16 5.48 -36.63
N ALA A 12 -1.47 4.45 -37.12
CA ALA A 12 -2.13 3.29 -37.72
C ALA A 12 -2.73 2.38 -36.63
N GLY A 13 -3.90 1.80 -36.88
CA GLY A 13 -4.62 0.94 -35.93
C GLY A 13 -5.64 1.65 -35.03
N CYS A 14 -5.54 2.97 -34.86
CA CYS A 14 -6.53 3.75 -34.12
C CYS A 14 -7.92 3.71 -34.80
N ARG A 15 -8.97 3.29 -34.08
CA ARG A 15 -10.36 3.25 -34.59
C ARG A 15 -11.10 4.59 -34.45
N PHE A 16 -10.53 5.52 -33.68
CA PHE A 16 -11.05 6.86 -33.41
C PHE A 16 -9.87 7.84 -33.38
N CYS A 17 -10.16 9.12 -33.65
CA CYS A 17 -9.18 10.20 -33.67
C CYS A 17 -8.68 10.48 -32.25
N THR A 18 -7.37 10.48 -32.03
CA THR A 18 -6.76 10.78 -30.73
C THR A 18 -6.95 12.24 -30.32
N GLU A 19 -7.13 13.15 -31.29
CA GLU A 19 -7.25 14.60 -31.05
C GLU A 19 -8.69 15.05 -30.76
N CYS A 20 -9.71 14.37 -31.32
CA CYS A 20 -11.11 14.80 -31.20
C CYS A 20 -12.14 13.68 -31.01
N GLY A 21 -11.72 12.43 -30.86
CA GLY A 21 -12.60 11.27 -30.66
C GLY A 21 -13.41 10.80 -31.87
N ALA A 22 -13.44 11.54 -32.99
CA ALA A 22 -14.24 11.16 -34.16
C ALA A 22 -13.78 9.82 -34.79
N PRO A 23 -14.69 8.94 -35.26
CA PRO A 23 -14.34 7.62 -35.78
C PRO A 23 -13.45 7.69 -37.03
N LEU A 24 -12.41 6.85 -37.03
CA LEU A 24 -11.54 6.62 -38.18
C LEU A 24 -11.99 5.32 -38.84
N ALA A 25 -12.64 5.44 -40.01
CA ALA A 25 -13.28 4.31 -40.67
C ALA A 25 -12.31 3.14 -40.93
N ALA A 26 -12.65 1.95 -40.43
CA ALA A 26 -11.87 0.74 -40.62
C ALA A 26 -12.34 0.02 -41.90
N ALA A 27 -11.42 -0.23 -42.82
CA ALA A 27 -11.66 -0.94 -44.08
C ALA A 27 -11.94 -2.44 -43.87
N PRO A 28 -12.26 -3.18 -44.95
CA PRO A 28 -11.18 -4.04 -45.42
C PRO A 28 -10.95 -4.05 -46.94
N VAL A 29 -9.66 -4.18 -47.25
CA VAL A 29 -9.04 -4.91 -48.37
C VAL A 29 -9.28 -4.47 -49.83
N ASN A 30 -8.16 -4.03 -50.42
CA ASN A 30 -7.61 -4.42 -51.72
C ASN A 30 -7.50 -3.37 -52.84
N ASP A 31 -6.39 -3.60 -53.54
CA ASP A 31 -5.96 -3.17 -54.86
C ASP A 31 -5.36 -1.78 -55.09
N ALA A 32 -4.29 -1.83 -55.88
CA ALA A 32 -3.45 -0.72 -56.26
C ALA A 32 -3.82 -0.23 -57.67
N THR A 33 -4.01 1.08 -57.83
CA THR A 33 -3.86 1.78 -59.12
C THR A 33 -3.58 3.27 -58.78
N VAL A 34 -2.43 3.88 -59.12
CA VAL A 34 -1.87 4.24 -60.46
C VAL A 34 -2.35 5.63 -60.93
N LEU A 35 -1.38 6.55 -61.07
CA LEU A 35 -1.41 7.82 -61.84
C LEU A 35 -2.32 8.96 -61.28
N ASP A 36 -2.12 10.26 -61.55
CA ASP A 36 -1.20 10.94 -62.49
C ASP A 36 -0.87 12.41 -62.10
N GLY A 37 0.11 13.02 -62.78
CA GLY A 37 0.27 14.49 -62.94
C GLY A 37 0.99 15.28 -61.82
N GLY A 38 2.05 16.08 -62.06
CA GLY A 38 2.84 16.34 -63.27
C GLY A 38 2.95 17.81 -63.69
N ALA A 39 3.98 18.54 -63.20
CA ALA A 39 4.55 19.78 -63.79
C ALA A 39 5.85 20.19 -63.04
N ASN A 40 7.05 19.81 -63.49
CA ASN A 40 7.89 20.50 -64.48
C ASN A 40 8.65 21.76 -64.00
N ARG A 41 9.93 21.58 -63.59
CA ARG A 41 11.04 22.37 -64.15
C ARG A 41 12.39 21.66 -64.03
N THR A 42 13.33 22.01 -64.92
CA THR A 42 14.51 21.21 -65.29
C THR A 42 15.82 21.51 -64.53
N VAL A 43 16.58 20.43 -64.34
CA VAL A 43 18.02 20.25 -64.02
C VAL A 43 19.01 21.01 -64.96
N PRO A 44 20.38 21.03 -64.75
CA PRO A 44 21.23 20.17 -63.90
C PRO A 44 22.43 20.82 -63.12
N TYR A 45 23.16 19.92 -62.43
CA TYR A 45 24.63 19.90 -62.18
C TYR A 45 25.19 20.52 -60.88
N GLY A 46 26.06 19.76 -60.21
CA GLY A 46 26.83 20.22 -59.03
C GLY A 46 27.08 19.13 -57.98
N ALA A 47 28.05 18.24 -58.22
CA ALA A 47 28.56 17.36 -57.17
C ALA A 47 29.41 18.16 -56.17
N GLY A 48 29.21 17.95 -54.87
CA GLY A 48 29.95 18.68 -53.83
C GLY A 48 29.85 18.01 -52.46
N THR A 49 30.88 17.26 -52.09
CA THR A 49 31.09 16.79 -50.72
C THR A 49 31.41 17.97 -49.80
N GLY A 50 30.63 18.18 -48.74
CA GLY A 50 30.88 19.24 -47.77
C GLY A 50 30.27 18.93 -46.41
N VAL A 51 31.13 18.65 -45.42
CA VAL A 51 30.74 18.47 -44.02
C VAL A 51 30.30 19.83 -43.45
N ALA A 52 29.12 19.88 -42.83
CA ALA A 52 28.63 21.07 -42.12
C ALA A 52 28.74 20.85 -40.59
N PRO A 53 29.28 21.82 -39.81
CA PRO A 53 29.50 21.67 -38.38
C PRO A 53 28.26 22.01 -37.53
N SER A 54 28.27 21.54 -36.28
CA SER A 54 27.24 21.84 -35.27
C SER A 54 27.10 23.35 -34.98
N PRO A 55 25.89 23.85 -34.68
CA PRO A 55 25.68 25.24 -34.28
C PRO A 55 26.21 25.51 -32.86
N ALA A 56 26.83 26.67 -32.66
CA ALA A 56 27.38 27.09 -31.37
C ALA A 56 26.32 27.68 -30.42
N MET A 57 26.51 27.47 -29.12
CA MET A 57 25.70 28.12 -28.06
C MET A 57 25.93 29.64 -28.00
N PRO A 58 24.88 30.44 -27.71
CA PRO A 58 25.04 31.85 -27.38
C PRO A 58 25.62 32.04 -25.95
N PRO A 59 26.38 33.12 -25.69
CA PRO A 59 26.96 33.39 -24.37
C PRO A 59 25.92 33.87 -23.34
N ARG A 60 26.14 33.53 -22.06
CA ARG A 60 25.31 34.00 -20.94
C ARG A 60 25.54 35.50 -20.64
N PRO A 61 24.50 36.26 -20.22
CA PRO A 61 24.66 37.62 -19.70
C PRO A 61 25.44 37.64 -18.37
N SER A 62 26.30 38.66 -18.20
CA SER A 62 27.08 38.88 -16.97
C SER A 62 26.26 39.58 -15.88
N VAL A 63 26.35 39.08 -14.64
CA VAL A 63 25.71 39.70 -13.47
C VAL A 63 26.65 40.77 -12.86
N PRO A 64 26.18 42.01 -12.59
CA PRO A 64 27.00 43.03 -11.95
C PRO A 64 27.17 42.79 -10.43
N PRO A 65 28.29 43.17 -9.82
CA PRO A 65 28.53 42.98 -8.38
C PRO A 65 27.70 43.95 -7.51
N ARG A 66 27.21 43.45 -6.38
CA ARG A 66 26.52 44.22 -5.33
C ARG A 66 27.51 45.13 -4.58
N PRO A 67 27.25 46.44 -4.41
CA PRO A 67 28.02 47.30 -3.51
C PRO A 67 27.75 46.96 -2.03
N ALA A 68 28.78 47.04 -1.20
CA ALA A 68 28.67 46.93 0.26
C ALA A 68 28.59 48.31 0.94
N ALA A 69 28.12 48.29 2.19
CA ALA A 69 27.74 49.38 3.08
C ALA A 69 28.63 50.64 3.16
N ASN A 70 28.03 51.71 3.69
CA ASN A 70 28.72 52.67 4.57
C ASN A 70 27.72 53.31 5.55
N ASP A 71 28.05 53.30 6.84
CA ASP A 71 27.40 54.06 7.90
C ASP A 71 27.96 55.49 7.96
N ALA A 72 27.11 56.50 8.22
CA ALA A 72 27.54 57.80 8.77
C ALA A 72 26.39 58.55 9.48
N MET A 73 26.66 58.94 10.72
CA MET A 73 25.76 59.52 11.72
C MET A 73 25.26 60.96 11.42
N ALA A 74 24.06 61.29 11.92
CA ALA A 74 23.80 62.56 12.63
C ALA A 74 22.53 62.48 13.53
N SER A 75 22.74 62.52 14.85
CA SER A 75 22.11 63.38 15.89
C SER A 75 20.73 64.05 15.64
N SER A 76 19.83 64.24 16.62
CA SER A 76 19.80 63.87 18.06
C SER A 76 18.51 64.39 18.74
N SER A 77 17.85 63.60 19.61
CA SER A 77 17.16 64.11 20.82
C SER A 77 16.69 62.97 21.76
N SER A 78 16.77 63.23 23.06
CA SER A 78 16.42 62.38 24.23
C SER A 78 14.89 62.26 24.44
N THR A 79 14.33 61.32 25.22
CA THR A 79 14.55 61.07 26.67
C THR A 79 13.99 59.73 27.22
N SER A 80 14.60 59.23 28.32
CA SER A 80 14.04 58.37 29.40
C SER A 80 13.57 56.93 29.07
N ALA A 81 14.27 55.85 29.49
CA ALA A 81 14.31 55.24 30.85
C ALA A 81 13.05 54.42 31.22
N ALA A 82 13.08 53.19 31.78
CA ALA A 82 14.16 52.24 32.11
C ALA A 82 13.60 50.79 32.23
N SER A 83 14.45 49.75 32.33
CA SER A 83 14.07 48.35 32.68
C SER A 83 14.59 48.00 34.10
N PRO A 84 14.08 46.95 34.79
CA PRO A 84 14.59 45.58 34.56
C PRO A 84 13.63 44.37 34.84
N GLN A 85 13.93 43.25 34.16
CA GLN A 85 13.91 41.81 34.57
C GLN A 85 12.78 41.17 35.44
N MET A 86 12.14 40.12 34.87
CA MET A 86 11.92 38.71 35.33
C MET A 86 11.99 38.37 36.86
N PRO A 87 11.21 37.37 37.40
CA PRO A 87 10.95 36.04 36.81
C PRO A 87 9.56 35.39 37.12
N ALA A 88 9.44 34.07 36.86
CA ALA A 88 8.19 33.27 36.86
C ALA A 88 7.88 32.51 38.17
N ALA A 89 6.59 32.17 38.40
CA ALA A 89 6.17 31.02 39.23
C ALA A 89 4.68 30.58 39.07
N ARG A 90 4.48 29.32 38.63
CA ARG A 90 3.42 28.31 38.94
C ARG A 90 1.89 28.59 38.84
N PRO A 91 1.06 27.53 38.65
CA PRO A 91 -0.36 27.64 38.32
C PRO A 91 -1.34 27.44 39.49
N LEU A 92 -2.57 27.94 39.34
CA LEU A 92 -3.74 27.59 40.17
C LEU A 92 -5.00 27.41 39.30
N ARG A 93 -5.77 26.36 39.64
CA ARG A 93 -7.18 26.09 39.30
C ARG A 93 -7.86 25.64 40.61
N PRO A 94 -9.21 25.56 40.74
CA PRO A 94 -10.28 26.08 39.88
C PRO A 94 -11.30 26.96 40.68
N ASN A 95 -12.30 27.57 40.03
CA ASN A 95 -13.74 27.24 40.23
C ASN A 95 -14.65 28.03 39.24
N ALA A 96 -15.94 27.65 39.17
CA ALA A 96 -16.90 28.00 38.13
C ALA A 96 -17.81 29.23 38.41
N SER A 97 -18.34 29.80 37.32
CA SER A 97 -19.65 30.50 37.12
C SER A 97 -19.54 31.36 35.83
N GLY A 98 -20.51 31.50 34.92
CA GLY A 98 -21.85 30.93 34.78
C GLY A 98 -22.73 31.86 33.90
N SER A 99 -23.53 31.31 32.94
CA SER A 99 -24.40 32.04 31.97
C SER A 99 -23.64 32.86 30.90
N SER A 100 -24.01 32.99 29.61
CA SER A 100 -25.16 32.57 28.77
C SER A 100 -24.63 32.33 27.32
N GLY A 101 -25.36 31.92 26.26
CA GLY A 101 -26.76 31.52 26.06
C GLY A 101 -27.19 31.74 24.58
N MET A 102 -28.15 30.94 24.06
CA MET A 102 -28.72 30.96 22.67
C MET A 102 -27.76 30.62 21.50
N SER A 103 -28.19 30.05 20.35
CA SER A 103 -29.32 29.13 20.02
C SER A 103 -29.25 28.76 18.52
N SER A 104 -29.31 27.49 18.14
CA SER A 104 -29.75 27.04 16.79
C SER A 104 -29.96 25.52 16.77
N GLU A 105 -31.20 25.05 16.59
CA GLU A 105 -31.49 23.63 16.35
C GLU A 105 -31.27 23.27 14.88
N THR A 106 -30.56 22.17 14.61
CA THR A 106 -30.71 21.42 13.35
C THR A 106 -30.97 19.96 13.70
N LYS A 107 -32.22 19.51 13.49
CA LYS A 107 -32.68 18.17 13.88
C LYS A 107 -32.22 17.13 12.87
N VAL A 108 -31.29 16.28 13.27
CA VAL A 108 -30.99 15.02 12.57
C VAL A 108 -32.02 13.99 13.00
N THR A 109 -32.98 13.69 12.13
CA THR A 109 -34.04 12.72 12.39
C THR A 109 -33.51 11.29 12.27
N LEU A 110 -32.90 10.78 13.33
CA LEU A 110 -32.57 9.35 13.46
C LEU A 110 -33.86 8.52 13.43
N ALA A 111 -34.01 7.69 12.40
CA ALA A 111 -35.12 6.76 12.28
C ALA A 111 -35.02 5.70 13.39
N VAL A 112 -35.94 5.76 14.36
CA VAL A 112 -36.04 4.76 15.43
C VAL A 112 -36.52 3.44 14.83
N LEU A 113 -35.57 2.56 14.51
CA LEU A 113 -35.87 1.16 14.22
C LEU A 113 -36.55 0.55 15.46
N SER A 114 -37.80 0.12 15.30
CA SER A 114 -38.61 -0.46 16.37
C SER A 114 -37.83 -1.61 17.05
N PRO A 115 -37.85 -1.73 18.40
CA PRO A 115 -37.17 -2.81 19.10
C PRO A 115 -37.65 -4.20 18.66
N ILE A 116 -38.85 -4.30 18.09
CA ILE A 116 -39.39 -5.52 17.47
C ILE A 116 -38.58 -5.93 16.23
N LEU A 117 -38.14 -4.96 15.41
CA LEU A 117 -37.38 -5.25 14.19
C LEU A 117 -35.96 -5.73 14.52
N ILE A 118 -35.32 -5.10 15.52
CA ILE A 118 -34.00 -5.50 16.03
C ILE A 118 -34.08 -6.90 16.67
N GLY A 119 -35.11 -7.16 17.49
CA GLY A 119 -35.34 -8.47 18.08
C GLY A 119 -35.56 -9.58 17.05
N LEU A 120 -36.32 -9.31 15.98
CA LEU A 120 -36.49 -10.24 14.86
C LEU A 120 -35.17 -10.51 14.12
N LEU A 121 -34.35 -9.48 13.89
CA LEU A 121 -33.07 -9.60 13.21
C LEU A 121 -32.07 -10.45 14.03
N ILE A 122 -32.03 -10.27 15.36
CA ILE A 122 -31.22 -11.07 16.28
C ILE A 122 -31.70 -12.53 16.32
N LEU A 123 -33.01 -12.78 16.36
CA LEU A 123 -33.57 -14.14 16.29
C LEU A 123 -33.24 -14.84 14.96
N LEU A 124 -33.27 -14.11 13.85
CA LEU A 124 -32.86 -14.62 12.53
C LEU A 124 -31.36 -14.95 12.51
N LEU A 125 -30.51 -14.11 13.08
CA LEU A 125 -29.07 -14.35 13.18
C LEU A 125 -28.76 -15.62 14.00
N MET A 126 -29.41 -15.76 15.16
CA MET A 126 -29.27 -16.94 16.02
C MET A 126 -29.80 -18.22 15.36
N TYR A 127 -30.87 -18.13 14.58
CA TYR A 127 -31.38 -19.26 13.81
C TYR A 127 -30.39 -19.70 12.72
N VAL A 128 -29.79 -18.77 11.98
CA VAL A 128 -28.77 -19.08 10.96
C VAL A 128 -27.54 -19.75 11.58
N ILE A 129 -27.03 -19.23 12.71
CA ILE A 129 -25.92 -19.84 13.46
C ILE A 129 -26.27 -21.25 13.96
N SER A 130 -27.54 -21.50 14.33
CA SER A 130 -28.01 -22.82 14.78
C SER A 130 -28.17 -23.84 13.64
N VAL A 131 -28.16 -23.39 12.37
CA VAL A 131 -28.27 -24.27 11.19
C VAL A 131 -26.90 -24.47 10.53
N SER A 132 -25.96 -23.54 10.67
CA SER A 132 -24.59 -23.68 10.12
C SER A 132 -23.66 -24.59 10.94
N GLN A 133 -23.94 -24.79 12.24
CA GLN A 133 -23.23 -25.78 13.07
C GLN A 133 -23.97 -27.11 13.05
N GLY A 134 -23.51 -28.05 12.22
CA GLY A 134 -24.12 -29.38 12.10
C GLY A 134 -24.09 -30.18 13.41
N ASN A 135 -25.27 -30.61 13.87
CA ASN A 135 -25.45 -31.42 15.09
C ASN A 135 -24.51 -32.63 15.14
N LYS A 136 -23.57 -32.63 16.09
CA LYS A 136 -22.89 -33.83 16.60
C LYS A 136 -23.09 -33.87 18.12
N PRO A 137 -23.73 -34.92 18.69
CA PRO A 137 -23.95 -34.99 20.13
C PRO A 137 -22.63 -35.27 20.86
N PHE A 138 -22.29 -34.38 21.79
CA PHE A 138 -21.12 -34.47 22.66
C PHE A 138 -21.41 -35.49 23.77
N GLN A 139 -20.78 -36.66 23.75
CA GLN A 139 -20.94 -37.67 24.81
C GLN A 139 -20.02 -37.37 26.00
N PHE A 140 -20.61 -36.96 27.12
CA PHE A 140 -19.91 -36.79 28.40
C PHE A 140 -19.83 -38.14 29.13
N GLY A 141 -18.69 -38.82 29.04
CA GLY A 141 -18.47 -40.16 29.59
C GLY A 141 -17.80 -40.17 30.97
N THR A 142 -18.46 -39.68 32.01
CA THR A 142 -18.02 -39.93 33.40
C THR A 142 -18.66 -41.21 33.93
N GLN A 143 -17.86 -42.23 34.25
CA GLN A 143 -18.30 -43.35 35.11
C GLN A 143 -17.32 -43.56 36.25
N ALA A 144 -17.84 -43.47 37.48
CA ALA A 144 -17.20 -43.97 38.67
C ALA A 144 -17.82 -45.32 39.07
N GLN A 145 -16.95 -46.30 39.30
CA GLN A 145 -17.10 -47.52 40.11
C GLN A 145 -18.50 -48.09 40.39
N SER A 146 -18.67 -49.36 39.99
CA SER A 146 -19.22 -50.38 40.89
C SER A 146 -18.53 -51.73 40.64
N SER A 147 -18.33 -52.50 41.71
CA SER A 147 -17.51 -53.72 41.74
C SER A 147 -18.39 -54.97 41.90
N SER A 148 -18.02 -56.09 41.27
CA SER A 148 -17.94 -57.43 41.91
C SER A 148 -17.58 -58.54 40.91
N ASP A 149 -16.58 -59.36 41.28
CA ASP A 149 -16.50 -60.83 41.11
C ASP A 149 -16.64 -61.47 39.70
N THR A 150 -15.91 -62.52 39.28
CA THR A 150 -15.01 -63.45 39.98
C THR A 150 -14.06 -64.19 39.02
N SER A 151 -12.89 -64.61 39.53
CA SER A 151 -12.16 -65.87 39.24
C SER A 151 -11.57 -66.23 37.84
N ALA A 152 -10.26 -66.56 37.91
CA ALA A 152 -9.55 -67.65 37.19
C ALA A 152 -9.26 -67.49 35.67
N SER A 153 -8.10 -67.91 35.14
CA SER A 153 -6.84 -68.41 35.74
C SER A 153 -5.74 -68.54 34.66
N SER A 154 -4.50 -68.83 35.10
CA SER A 154 -3.42 -69.48 34.33
C SER A 154 -2.48 -68.62 33.46
N GLU A 155 -1.41 -68.15 34.09
CA GLU A 155 -0.03 -68.67 33.87
C GLU A 155 0.50 -68.81 32.42
N SER A 156 1.48 -67.97 32.07
CA SER A 156 2.79 -68.48 31.59
C SER A 156 3.88 -67.42 31.76
N THR A 157 5.01 -67.84 32.31
CA THR A 157 6.23 -67.06 32.50
C THR A 157 7.13 -67.17 31.28
N THR A 158 7.80 -66.07 30.92
CA THR A 158 9.16 -66.12 30.36
C THR A 158 9.97 -64.91 30.80
N THR A 159 11.13 -65.18 31.38
CA THR A 159 12.12 -64.22 31.88
C THR A 159 13.23 -63.99 30.84
N GLY A 160 13.87 -62.82 30.89
CA GLY A 160 15.01 -62.43 30.04
C GLY A 160 14.63 -61.34 29.03
N SER A 161 15.36 -60.24 28.88
CA SER A 161 16.66 -59.88 29.48
C SER A 161 16.78 -58.38 29.67
N ASP A 162 17.53 -57.96 30.71
CA ASP A 162 17.99 -56.58 30.86
C ASP A 162 19.07 -56.27 29.81
N ASP A 163 18.82 -55.27 28.96
CA ASP A 163 19.87 -54.56 28.22
C ASP A 163 19.69 -53.06 28.47
N SER A 164 20.34 -52.59 29.55
CA SER A 164 20.40 -51.19 29.92
C SER A 164 21.36 -50.45 28.98
N TRP A 165 20.83 -49.58 28.13
CA TRP A 165 21.61 -48.63 27.33
C TRP A 165 21.61 -47.25 28.00
N PRO A 166 22.74 -46.50 27.99
CA PRO A 166 22.85 -45.29 28.80
C PRO A 166 22.13 -44.10 28.15
N ASP A 167 21.35 -43.37 28.95
CA ASP A 167 20.87 -42.02 28.61
C ASP A 167 22.05 -41.05 28.42
N THR A 168 22.53 -40.82 27.19
CA THR A 168 23.31 -39.63 26.81
C THR A 168 23.22 -39.32 25.32
N GLU A 169 22.03 -38.93 24.84
CA GLU A 169 21.93 -38.03 23.69
C GLU A 169 21.02 -36.87 24.04
N GLY A 170 21.43 -35.65 23.67
CA GLY A 170 20.64 -34.46 23.90
C GLY A 170 19.36 -34.55 23.08
N ARG A 171 18.24 -34.87 23.73
CA ARG A 171 16.92 -34.66 23.14
C ARG A 171 16.84 -33.18 22.77
N ASN A 172 16.89 -32.88 21.48
CA ASN A 172 16.56 -31.55 20.99
C ASN A 172 15.15 -31.26 21.51
N LEU A 173 15.04 -30.32 22.46
CA LEU A 173 13.77 -29.75 22.83
C LEU A 173 13.32 -28.90 21.64
N ALA A 174 12.66 -29.57 20.70
CA ALA A 174 11.81 -28.96 19.70
C ALA A 174 10.50 -28.59 20.39
N CYS A 175 9.95 -27.44 20.02
CA CYS A 175 8.69 -26.95 20.57
C CYS A 175 7.74 -26.62 19.43
N ASP A 176 6.57 -27.25 19.49
CA ASP A 176 5.49 -27.14 18.50
C ASP A 176 4.56 -25.95 18.78
N ALA A 177 4.87 -25.12 19.79
CA ALA A 177 4.14 -23.88 20.08
C ALA A 177 4.55 -22.74 19.15
N GLU A 178 3.61 -21.85 18.87
CA GLU A 178 3.80 -20.75 17.92
C GLU A 178 4.89 -19.77 18.41
N PRO A 179 5.88 -19.43 17.56
CA PRO A 179 7.00 -18.59 17.95
C PRO A 179 6.60 -17.12 18.09
N ASP A 180 7.09 -16.48 19.15
CA ASP A 180 6.93 -15.04 19.36
C ASP A 180 7.70 -14.25 18.29
N MET A 181 7.01 -13.35 17.59
CA MET A 181 7.59 -12.45 16.58
C MET A 181 7.44 -10.99 16.97
N LYS A 182 8.53 -10.23 16.93
CA LYS A 182 8.56 -8.78 17.25
C LYS A 182 9.33 -8.04 16.15
N VAL A 183 8.73 -6.98 15.60
CA VAL A 183 9.42 -6.14 14.61
C VAL A 183 10.55 -5.37 15.29
N VAL A 184 11.73 -5.32 14.66
CA VAL A 184 12.93 -4.65 15.19
C VAL A 184 13.57 -3.64 14.24
N SER A 185 13.19 -3.63 12.96
CA SER A 185 13.39 -2.50 12.04
C SER A 185 12.41 -2.56 10.87
N VAL A 186 12.10 -1.40 10.31
CA VAL A 186 11.35 -1.20 9.06
C VAL A 186 12.20 -0.30 8.17
N GLU A 187 12.48 -0.75 6.94
CA GLU A 187 13.43 -0.12 6.01
C GLU A 187 12.80 -0.05 4.60
N SER A 188 12.77 1.12 3.96
CA SER A 188 12.36 1.26 2.56
C SER A 188 13.55 1.00 1.63
N VAL A 189 13.56 -0.12 0.91
CA VAL A 189 14.71 -0.58 0.10
C VAL A 189 14.34 -0.59 -1.38
N GLY A 190 14.54 0.55 -2.03
CA GLY A 190 13.95 0.78 -3.36
C GLY A 190 12.43 0.78 -3.24
N ASN A 191 11.76 -0.03 -4.06
CA ASN A 191 10.30 -0.16 -4.04
C ASN A 191 9.79 -1.20 -3.02
N ASP A 192 10.69 -1.92 -2.34
CA ASP A 192 10.34 -3.04 -1.46
C ASP A 192 10.41 -2.57 0.02
N LEU A 193 9.45 -3.00 0.83
CA LEU A 193 9.45 -2.78 2.28
C LEU A 193 10.19 -3.95 2.95
N VAL A 194 11.34 -3.68 3.55
CA VAL A 194 12.12 -4.68 4.28
C VAL A 194 11.89 -4.54 5.77
N VAL A 195 11.42 -5.61 6.40
CA VAL A 195 11.10 -5.67 7.82
C VAL A 195 12.02 -6.69 8.48
N THR A 196 12.79 -6.26 9.47
CA THR A 196 13.53 -7.20 10.30
C THR A 196 12.63 -7.60 11.47
N VAL A 197 12.38 -8.89 11.65
CA VAL A 197 11.69 -9.46 12.81
C VAL A 197 12.69 -10.21 13.69
N LEU A 198 12.56 -10.04 15.02
CA LEU A 198 13.15 -10.95 16.00
C LEU A 198 12.12 -12.05 16.26
N VAL A 199 12.50 -13.28 15.94
CA VAL A 199 11.73 -14.49 16.25
C VAL A 199 12.36 -15.17 17.46
N THR A 200 11.56 -15.54 18.45
CA THR A 200 11.96 -16.34 19.62
C THR A 200 11.08 -17.59 19.72
N PRO A 201 11.58 -18.71 20.30
CA PRO A 201 10.69 -19.79 20.72
C PRO A 201 9.63 -19.24 21.69
N SER A 202 8.44 -19.84 21.68
CA SER A 202 7.32 -19.44 22.56
C SER A 202 7.71 -19.46 24.05
N ASP A 203 7.16 -18.54 24.83
CA ASP A 203 7.23 -18.59 26.31
C ASP A 203 6.55 -19.85 26.91
N ASP A 204 5.69 -20.55 26.15
CA ASP A 204 5.12 -21.86 26.52
C ASP A 204 6.12 -23.03 26.40
N CYS A 205 7.29 -22.81 25.78
CA CYS A 205 8.34 -23.82 25.62
C CYS A 205 9.24 -23.96 26.88
N GLU A 206 9.88 -25.11 27.06
CA GLU A 206 10.88 -25.26 28.13
C GLU A 206 12.11 -24.35 27.87
N SER A 207 12.68 -23.77 28.94
CA SER A 207 13.80 -22.84 28.82
C SER A 207 15.04 -23.47 28.17
N GLY A 208 15.53 -22.89 27.08
CA GLY A 208 16.68 -23.40 26.31
C GLY A 208 16.30 -24.17 25.04
N THR A 209 15.00 -24.40 24.81
CA THR A 209 14.41 -24.94 23.57
C THR A 209 14.88 -24.18 22.31
N THR A 210 14.96 -24.90 21.20
CA THR A 210 15.08 -24.34 19.85
C THR A 210 13.81 -24.62 19.05
N THR A 211 13.33 -23.65 18.28
CA THR A 211 12.28 -23.88 17.27
C THR A 211 12.85 -23.70 15.86
N THR A 212 12.13 -24.11 14.82
CA THR A 212 12.54 -24.00 13.43
C THR A 212 11.39 -23.44 12.61
N LEU A 213 11.69 -22.58 11.63
CA LEU A 213 10.75 -22.23 10.57
C LEU A 213 11.17 -22.97 9.29
N ASP A 214 10.34 -23.89 8.84
CA ASP A 214 10.55 -24.75 7.66
C ASP A 214 9.26 -24.96 6.82
N ASP A 215 8.18 -24.25 7.16
CA ASP A 215 6.88 -24.24 6.46
C ASP A 215 6.97 -23.45 5.13
N ASP A 216 6.33 -23.96 4.08
CA ASP A 216 6.41 -23.43 2.71
C ASP A 216 5.39 -22.33 2.40
N SER A 217 4.48 -22.01 3.32
CA SER A 217 3.35 -21.11 3.12
C SER A 217 3.00 -20.32 4.40
N THR A 218 4.02 -19.78 5.05
CA THR A 218 3.88 -19.04 6.31
C THR A 218 3.35 -17.62 6.04
N ARG A 219 2.13 -17.29 6.48
CA ARG A 219 1.59 -15.93 6.32
C ARG A 219 2.04 -15.03 7.47
N VAL A 220 2.66 -13.89 7.13
CA VAL A 220 3.12 -12.88 8.10
C VAL A 220 2.46 -11.54 7.76
N THR A 221 1.39 -11.23 8.50
CA THR A 221 0.63 -9.98 8.38
C THR A 221 1.13 -8.98 9.44
N LEU A 222 1.40 -7.75 9.05
CA LEU A 222 1.75 -6.64 9.94
C LEU A 222 0.53 -5.73 10.11
N ARG A 223 0.16 -5.46 11.37
CA ARG A 223 -0.93 -4.55 11.74
C ARG A 223 -0.40 -3.40 12.59
N ASP A 224 -0.99 -2.22 12.42
CA ASP A 224 -0.71 -1.08 13.29
C ASP A 224 -1.46 -1.17 14.64
N SER A 225 -1.23 -0.20 15.51
CA SER A 225 -1.87 -0.09 16.83
C SER A 225 -3.38 0.18 16.79
N SER A 226 -3.95 0.51 15.62
CA SER A 226 -5.41 0.59 15.39
C SER A 226 -5.99 -0.76 14.94
N GLY A 227 -5.14 -1.73 14.58
CA GLY A 227 -5.50 -3.04 14.07
C GLY A 227 -5.61 -3.12 12.54
N ASP A 228 -5.34 -2.02 11.83
CA ASP A 228 -5.36 -1.95 10.37
C ASP A 228 -4.16 -2.73 9.80
N THR A 229 -4.40 -3.56 8.78
CA THR A 229 -3.31 -4.24 8.05
C THR A 229 -2.49 -3.22 7.25
N VAL A 230 -1.19 -3.19 7.51
CA VAL A 230 -0.23 -2.33 6.79
C VAL A 230 0.71 -3.11 5.87
N ALA A 231 0.91 -4.41 6.11
CA ALA A 231 1.54 -5.33 5.17
C ALA A 231 1.03 -6.76 5.35
N ASP A 232 1.05 -7.55 4.28
CA ASP A 232 0.60 -8.94 4.25
C ASP A 232 1.28 -9.71 3.12
N ALA A 233 1.96 -10.81 3.48
CA ALA A 233 2.61 -11.71 2.53
C ALA A 233 2.72 -13.13 3.07
N VAL A 234 2.89 -14.08 2.17
CA VAL A 234 3.17 -15.50 2.43
C VAL A 234 4.64 -15.77 2.12
N PHE A 235 5.35 -16.46 3.00
CA PHE A 235 6.79 -16.72 2.90
C PHE A 235 7.08 -18.22 2.90
N ASP A 236 7.95 -18.67 1.98
CA ASP A 236 8.49 -20.03 1.94
C ASP A 236 9.77 -20.11 2.78
N PHE A 237 9.71 -20.80 3.93
CA PHE A 237 10.86 -21.13 4.76
C PHE A 237 11.41 -22.54 4.51
N SER A 238 10.74 -23.37 3.70
CA SER A 238 11.15 -24.76 3.44
C SER A 238 12.48 -24.85 2.67
N SER A 239 12.74 -23.86 1.81
CA SER A 239 13.95 -23.76 0.98
C SER A 239 15.20 -23.28 1.74
N ASP A 240 15.03 -22.51 2.84
CA ASP A 240 16.10 -22.05 3.73
C ASP A 240 15.60 -22.11 5.19
N MET A 241 15.67 -23.31 5.78
CA MET A 241 15.11 -23.59 7.10
C MET A 241 15.79 -22.75 8.20
N GLN A 242 14.98 -22.00 8.95
CA GLN A 242 15.49 -21.06 9.95
C GLN A 242 15.45 -21.68 11.35
N THR A 243 16.54 -22.32 11.79
CA THR A 243 16.68 -22.72 13.21
C THR A 243 16.79 -21.47 14.10
N ILE A 244 15.89 -21.36 15.08
CA ILE A 244 15.75 -20.26 16.03
C ILE A 244 16.29 -20.73 17.40
N PRO A 245 17.40 -20.17 17.90
CA PRO A 245 17.93 -20.51 19.22
C PRO A 245 17.09 -19.85 20.33
N ALA A 246 17.23 -20.31 21.58
CA ALA A 246 16.55 -19.74 22.75
C ALA A 246 16.76 -18.23 22.99
N LYS A 247 17.79 -17.60 22.38
CA LYS A 247 18.02 -16.14 22.42
C LYS A 247 17.32 -15.38 21.29
N GLY A 248 16.59 -16.09 20.43
CA GLY A 248 15.98 -15.61 19.21
C GLY A 248 16.94 -15.46 18.02
N LYS A 249 16.36 -15.33 16.83
CA LYS A 249 17.04 -15.05 15.55
C LYS A 249 16.39 -13.84 14.91
N ARG A 250 17.21 -12.97 14.30
CA ARG A 250 16.71 -11.89 13.43
C ARG A 250 16.56 -12.43 12.01
N ILE A 251 15.39 -12.25 11.42
CA ILE A 251 15.06 -12.63 10.05
C ILE A 251 14.65 -11.36 9.31
N LYS A 252 15.11 -11.18 8.06
CA LYS A 252 14.67 -10.09 7.19
C LYS A 252 13.62 -10.61 6.22
N LEU A 253 12.45 -9.99 6.24
CA LEU A 253 11.32 -10.25 5.36
C LEU A 253 11.17 -9.08 4.37
N SER A 254 10.96 -9.36 3.09
CA SER A 254 10.81 -8.36 2.03
C SER A 254 9.42 -8.44 1.44
N TYR A 255 8.69 -7.33 1.55
CA TYR A 255 7.35 -7.15 1.02
C TYR A 255 7.41 -6.29 -0.25
N ALA A 256 6.97 -6.84 -1.39
CA ALA A 256 6.86 -6.11 -2.66
C ALA A 256 5.69 -5.09 -2.66
N PRO A 257 5.59 -4.15 -3.62
CA PRO A 257 4.51 -3.15 -3.67
C PRO A 257 3.06 -3.67 -3.63
N THR A 258 2.82 -4.94 -3.95
CA THR A 258 1.50 -5.59 -3.84
C THR A 258 1.25 -6.24 -2.48
N GLN A 259 2.17 -6.10 -1.53
CA GLN A 259 2.18 -6.80 -0.23
C GLN A 259 2.22 -5.83 0.95
N PHE A 260 2.22 -4.52 0.69
CA PHE A 260 2.13 -3.51 1.72
C PHE A 260 1.16 -2.39 1.31
N TYR A 261 0.44 -1.86 2.29
CA TYR A 261 -0.80 -1.11 2.09
C TYR A 261 -0.69 0.38 2.48
N ARG A 262 0.53 0.87 2.70
CA ARG A 262 0.92 2.28 2.91
C ARG A 262 2.31 2.49 2.29
N PRO A 263 2.69 3.68 1.80
CA PRO A 263 4.02 3.90 1.22
C PRO A 263 5.16 3.44 2.16
N ALA A 264 6.15 2.71 1.64
CA ALA A 264 7.20 2.11 2.47
C ALA A 264 8.02 3.15 3.26
N THR A 265 8.30 4.31 2.64
CA THR A 265 8.93 5.47 3.29
C THR A 265 8.07 6.11 4.39
N GLU A 266 6.74 5.97 4.32
CA GLU A 266 5.83 6.42 5.38
C GLU A 266 5.83 5.44 6.55
N LEU A 267 5.87 4.13 6.28
CA LEU A 267 5.98 3.08 7.30
C LEU A 267 7.33 3.15 8.03
N GLU A 268 8.45 3.22 7.29
CA GLU A 268 9.79 3.42 7.86
C GLU A 268 9.81 4.66 8.79
N ARG A 269 9.37 5.83 8.31
CA ARG A 269 9.33 7.06 9.11
C ARG A 269 8.39 6.98 10.33
N THR A 270 7.33 6.18 10.26
CA THR A 270 6.34 6.08 11.36
C THR A 270 6.82 5.12 12.45
N PHE A 271 7.48 4.03 12.07
CA PHE A 271 7.94 2.98 12.98
C PHE A 271 9.46 2.99 13.23
N GLN A 272 10.13 4.11 12.92
CA GLN A 272 11.59 4.28 13.08
C GLN A 272 12.00 4.28 14.56
N ASP A 273 11.26 4.99 15.41
CA ASP A 273 11.59 5.18 16.83
C ASP A 273 11.04 4.05 17.73
N ASP A 274 9.85 3.52 17.41
CA ASP A 274 9.26 2.36 18.10
C ASP A 274 8.67 1.34 17.09
N PRO A 275 9.49 0.44 16.54
CA PRO A 275 9.01 -0.60 15.64
C PRO A 275 8.10 -1.64 16.32
N ALA A 276 8.06 -1.69 17.66
CA ALA A 276 7.24 -2.67 18.38
C ALA A 276 5.75 -2.30 18.39
N GLU A 277 5.36 -1.11 17.91
CA GLU A 277 3.95 -0.78 17.63
C GLU A 277 3.36 -1.59 16.47
N LEU A 278 4.20 -2.21 15.62
CA LEU A 278 3.75 -3.17 14.60
C LEU A 278 3.51 -4.54 15.21
N ILE A 279 2.24 -4.93 15.23
CA ILE A 279 1.78 -6.24 15.71
C ILE A 279 1.89 -7.24 14.56
N VAL A 280 2.66 -8.30 14.78
CA VAL A 280 2.76 -9.42 13.85
C VAL A 280 1.61 -10.40 14.10
N LYS A 281 0.72 -10.59 13.12
CA LYS A 281 -0.16 -11.77 13.03
C LYS A 281 0.56 -12.81 12.20
N TYR A 282 0.90 -13.92 12.83
CA TYR A 282 1.59 -15.05 12.23
C TYR A 282 0.59 -16.21 12.04
N VAL A 283 0.68 -16.97 10.95
CA VAL A 283 -0.19 -18.13 10.69
C VAL A 283 0.57 -19.22 9.93
N TYR A 284 0.65 -20.41 10.53
CA TYR A 284 1.13 -21.64 9.89
C TYR A 284 0.14 -22.21 8.88
N ALA A 285 0.65 -22.74 7.75
CA ALA A 285 -0.16 -23.18 6.61
C ALA A 285 -1.14 -24.32 6.93
N ALA A 286 -0.87 -25.12 7.97
CA ALA A 286 -1.75 -26.19 8.44
C ALA A 286 -3.18 -25.74 8.83
N SER A 287 -3.39 -24.43 9.03
CA SER A 287 -4.69 -23.81 9.32
C SER A 287 -5.19 -22.84 8.24
N ALA A 288 -4.34 -22.49 7.26
CA ALA A 288 -4.73 -21.65 6.13
C ALA A 288 -5.50 -22.48 5.10
N GLY A 289 -6.72 -22.04 4.75
CA GLY A 289 -7.54 -22.73 3.76
C GLY A 289 -6.81 -22.87 2.43
N SER A 290 -6.97 -24.03 1.76
CA SER A 290 -6.18 -24.46 0.61
C SER A 290 -6.13 -23.46 -0.56
N GLY A 291 -5.16 -22.56 -0.51
CA GLY A 291 -4.86 -21.54 -1.53
C GLY A 291 -3.37 -21.27 -1.73
N ALA A 292 -2.50 -21.93 -0.95
CA ALA A 292 -1.05 -21.89 -1.13
C ALA A 292 -0.66 -22.43 -2.51
N SER A 293 -0.16 -21.56 -3.39
CA SER A 293 0.56 -21.99 -4.58
C SER A 293 2.00 -22.26 -4.18
N THR A 294 2.50 -23.45 -4.51
CA THR A 294 3.94 -23.75 -4.39
C THR A 294 4.72 -22.90 -5.40
N SER A 295 5.40 -21.86 -4.94
CA SER A 295 6.40 -21.15 -5.75
C SER A 295 7.61 -20.74 -4.92
N THR A 296 8.80 -20.95 -5.52
CA THR A 296 10.07 -20.36 -5.07
C THR A 296 9.96 -18.83 -5.11
N GLY A 297 9.72 -18.22 -3.95
CA GLY A 297 9.76 -16.77 -3.80
C GLY A 297 11.12 -16.20 -4.28
N PRO A 298 11.15 -15.04 -4.95
CA PRO A 298 12.40 -14.47 -5.41
C PRO A 298 13.28 -14.09 -4.21
N SER A 299 14.53 -14.56 -4.21
CA SER A 299 15.55 -14.11 -3.28
C SER A 299 15.68 -12.59 -3.37
N SER A 300 15.22 -11.91 -2.32
CA SER A 300 14.94 -10.48 -2.41
C SER A 300 16.20 -9.65 -2.25
N ARG A 301 16.11 -8.39 -2.69
CA ARG A 301 17.20 -7.42 -2.57
C ARG A 301 17.67 -7.34 -1.11
N SER A 302 18.97 -7.13 -0.92
CA SER A 302 19.62 -6.99 0.39
C SER A 302 19.58 -8.23 1.31
N GLY A 303 19.37 -9.44 0.77
CA GLY A 303 19.47 -10.69 1.53
C GLY A 303 18.29 -10.95 2.47
N ALA A 304 17.13 -10.40 2.13
CA ALA A 304 15.86 -10.69 2.79
C ALA A 304 15.14 -11.86 2.09
N LEU A 305 14.30 -12.58 2.84
CA LEU A 305 13.37 -13.57 2.29
C LEU A 305 12.22 -12.83 1.59
N GLY A 306 11.95 -13.16 0.33
CA GLY A 306 10.87 -12.55 -0.44
C GLY A 306 9.53 -13.18 -0.15
N GLY A 307 8.52 -12.35 0.10
CA GLY A 307 7.14 -12.81 0.23
C GLY A 307 6.42 -12.91 -1.12
N GLU A 308 5.32 -13.67 -1.12
CA GLU A 308 4.30 -13.69 -2.17
C GLU A 308 3.01 -13.01 -1.68
N SER A 309 2.21 -12.43 -2.59
CA SER A 309 0.95 -11.78 -2.20
C SER A 309 -0.12 -12.83 -1.88
N ALA A 310 -0.71 -12.77 -0.67
CA ALA A 310 -1.90 -13.53 -0.36
C ALA A 310 -3.03 -13.24 -1.38
N SER A 311 -3.76 -14.27 -1.80
CA SER A 311 -4.77 -14.18 -2.86
C SER A 311 -6.21 -14.42 -2.38
N ASP A 312 -6.44 -14.30 -1.06
CA ASP A 312 -7.76 -14.44 -0.45
C ASP A 312 -8.57 -13.12 -0.43
N ASP A 313 -9.86 -13.25 -0.13
CA ASP A 313 -10.79 -12.11 -0.05
C ASP A 313 -10.44 -11.15 1.11
N GLU A 314 -9.77 -11.63 2.19
CA GLU A 314 -9.28 -10.77 3.29
C GLU A 314 -8.21 -9.80 2.77
N ALA A 315 -7.22 -10.28 2.01
CA ALA A 315 -6.16 -9.45 1.44
C ALA A 315 -6.65 -8.44 0.40
N GLU A 316 -7.62 -8.79 -0.44
CA GLU A 316 -8.24 -7.84 -1.39
C GLU A 316 -9.12 -6.81 -0.66
N GLN A 317 -9.87 -7.22 0.38
CA GLN A 317 -10.67 -6.31 1.19
C GLN A 317 -9.80 -5.32 1.98
N ASP A 318 -8.69 -5.78 2.58
CA ASP A 318 -7.72 -4.91 3.27
C ASP A 318 -7.09 -3.91 2.31
N ALA A 319 -6.76 -4.30 1.08
CA ALA A 319 -6.31 -3.37 0.04
C ALA A 319 -7.41 -2.35 -0.35
N CYS A 320 -8.68 -2.75 -0.44
CA CYS A 320 -9.78 -1.81 -0.67
C CYS A 320 -9.98 -0.83 0.51
N ASN A 321 -9.83 -1.30 1.75
CA ASN A 321 -9.90 -0.48 2.96
C ASN A 321 -8.75 0.55 2.97
N ALA A 322 -7.53 0.11 2.64
CA ALA A 322 -6.36 0.97 2.54
C ALA A 322 -6.48 2.07 1.48
N LEU A 323 -7.08 1.78 0.31
CA LEU A 323 -7.41 2.80 -0.69
C LEU A 323 -8.37 3.86 -0.14
N GLN A 324 -9.41 3.46 0.60
CA GLN A 324 -10.37 4.40 1.21
C GLN A 324 -9.72 5.25 2.30
N TRP A 325 -8.90 4.62 3.16
CA TRP A 325 -8.10 5.32 4.17
C TRP A 325 -7.18 6.36 3.53
N GLN A 326 -6.47 5.99 2.46
CA GLN A 326 -5.54 6.88 1.77
C GLN A 326 -6.27 8.07 1.13
N VAL A 327 -7.42 7.84 0.48
CA VAL A 327 -8.28 8.93 -0.02
C VAL A 327 -8.68 9.87 1.11
N ALA A 328 -9.07 9.34 2.29
CA ALA A 328 -9.45 10.16 3.43
C ALA A 328 -8.30 11.02 3.96
N GLN A 329 -7.07 10.48 4.03
CA GLN A 329 -5.87 11.23 4.43
C GLN A 329 -5.48 12.32 3.43
N ASP A 330 -5.51 12.00 2.13
CA ASP A 330 -5.08 12.92 1.08
C ASP A 330 -6.13 14.02 0.77
N LYS A 331 -7.41 13.82 1.13
CA LYS A 331 -8.54 14.74 0.83
C LYS A 331 -8.29 16.19 1.23
N SER A 332 -7.69 16.43 2.40
CA SER A 332 -7.41 17.80 2.88
C SER A 332 -6.25 18.48 2.14
N LYS A 333 -5.37 17.73 1.48
CA LYS A 333 -4.32 18.29 0.60
C LYS A 333 -4.85 18.49 -0.81
N ALA A 334 -5.65 17.55 -1.29
CA ALA A 334 -6.26 17.60 -2.61
C ALA A 334 -7.17 18.83 -2.81
N SER A 335 -7.86 19.30 -1.77
CA SER A 335 -8.73 20.48 -1.87
C SER A 335 -8.02 21.78 -2.28
N ALA A 336 -6.69 21.85 -2.17
CA ALA A 336 -5.91 22.96 -2.72
C ALA A 336 -6.05 23.10 -4.26
N PHE A 337 -6.32 21.99 -4.96
CA PHE A 337 -6.45 21.96 -6.42
C PHE A 337 -7.87 22.33 -6.90
N MET A 338 -8.79 22.73 -6.02
CA MET A 338 -10.05 23.37 -6.44
C MET A 338 -9.83 24.77 -7.05
N SER A 339 -8.65 25.38 -6.88
CA SER A 339 -8.33 26.70 -7.42
C SER A 339 -6.95 26.80 -8.10
N THR A 340 -6.23 25.67 -8.21
CA THR A 340 -4.95 25.57 -8.91
C THR A 340 -4.89 24.28 -9.73
N TYR A 341 -4.03 24.24 -10.75
CA TYR A 341 -3.84 23.04 -11.55
C TYR A 341 -2.87 22.06 -10.87
N THR A 342 -3.12 20.78 -11.05
CA THR A 342 -2.18 19.66 -10.83
C THR A 342 -2.17 18.80 -12.10
N THR A 343 -1.60 17.59 -12.06
CA THR A 343 -1.77 16.61 -13.14
C THR A 343 -2.38 15.31 -12.65
N GLN A 344 -3.32 14.73 -13.40
CA GLN A 344 -3.77 13.36 -13.22
C GLN A 344 -2.76 12.41 -13.87
N LEU A 345 -2.24 11.45 -13.10
CA LEU A 345 -1.31 10.39 -13.52
C LEU A 345 -2.00 9.05 -13.80
N SER A 346 -3.15 8.80 -13.20
CA SER A 346 -3.89 7.54 -13.41
C SER A 346 -5.34 7.69 -12.99
N SER A 347 -6.22 6.92 -13.62
CA SER A 347 -7.60 6.69 -13.19
C SER A 347 -7.93 5.21 -13.36
N LYS A 348 -8.38 4.57 -12.28
CA LYS A 348 -8.65 3.12 -12.18
C LYS A 348 -9.83 2.85 -11.24
N ARG A 349 -10.48 1.70 -11.39
CA ARG A 349 -11.44 1.15 -10.41
C ARG A 349 -11.29 -0.36 -10.35
N GLN A 350 -11.69 -0.96 -9.23
CA GLN A 350 -11.75 -2.42 -9.09
C GLN A 350 -12.60 -3.02 -10.23
N GLY A 351 -12.14 -4.12 -10.82
CA GLY A 351 -12.80 -4.79 -11.95
C GLY A 351 -12.67 -4.07 -13.30
N MET A 352 -11.95 -2.96 -13.39
CA MET A 352 -11.60 -2.36 -14.69
C MET A 352 -10.65 -3.28 -15.47
N VAL A 353 -10.89 -3.47 -16.77
CA VAL A 353 -9.98 -4.21 -17.65
C VAL A 353 -9.24 -3.24 -18.57
N ILE A 354 -7.90 -3.26 -18.54
CA ILE A 354 -7.01 -2.52 -19.46
C ILE A 354 -5.95 -3.50 -19.96
N ASP A 355 -5.71 -3.54 -21.27
CA ASP A 355 -4.69 -4.38 -21.92
C ASP A 355 -4.74 -5.86 -21.51
N GLY A 356 -5.94 -6.38 -21.24
CA GLY A 356 -6.18 -7.74 -20.78
C GLY A 356 -6.00 -7.96 -19.26
N LYS A 357 -5.47 -6.99 -18.52
CA LYS A 357 -5.39 -7.03 -17.05
C LYS A 357 -6.68 -6.49 -16.42
N THR A 358 -7.32 -7.31 -15.60
CA THR A 358 -8.31 -6.84 -14.62
C THR A 358 -7.59 -6.22 -13.43
N TRP A 359 -7.98 -5.01 -13.02
CA TRP A 359 -7.39 -4.30 -11.89
C TRP A 359 -8.13 -4.62 -10.59
N SER A 360 -7.42 -5.16 -9.60
CA SER A 360 -7.90 -5.32 -8.22
C SER A 360 -7.63 -4.06 -7.37
N CYS A 361 -8.20 -3.96 -6.18
CA CYS A 361 -7.84 -2.92 -5.20
C CYS A 361 -6.34 -2.95 -4.89
N ARG A 362 -5.77 -4.16 -4.69
CA ARG A 362 -4.34 -4.37 -4.47
C ARG A 362 -3.47 -3.85 -5.63
N ASP A 363 -3.89 -4.05 -6.88
CA ASP A 363 -3.18 -3.49 -8.05
C ASP A 363 -3.20 -1.96 -8.06
N ILE A 364 -4.34 -1.35 -7.74
CA ILE A 364 -4.52 0.10 -7.75
C ILE A 364 -3.68 0.73 -6.62
N LEU A 365 -3.66 0.10 -5.44
CA LEU A 365 -2.88 0.54 -4.29
C LEU A 365 -1.37 0.43 -4.56
N ALA A 366 -0.91 -0.69 -5.11
CA ALA A 366 0.49 -0.88 -5.52
C ALA A 366 0.94 0.15 -6.58
N HIS A 367 0.05 0.50 -7.52
CA HIS A 367 0.32 1.53 -8.52
C HIS A 367 0.40 2.94 -7.90
N PHE A 368 -0.49 3.27 -6.95
CA PHE A 368 -0.39 4.51 -6.17
C PHE A 368 0.91 4.59 -5.37
N ILE A 369 1.27 3.52 -4.65
CA ILE A 369 2.52 3.41 -3.88
C ILE A 369 3.74 3.62 -4.78
N THR A 370 3.76 2.97 -5.95
CA THR A 370 4.86 3.09 -6.93
C THR A 370 4.98 4.52 -7.47
N LEU A 371 3.86 5.20 -7.74
CA LEU A 371 3.88 6.61 -8.14
C LEU A 371 4.29 7.54 -6.99
N ARG A 372 3.86 7.28 -5.76
CA ARG A 372 4.24 8.05 -4.55
C ARG A 372 5.73 7.95 -4.25
N ASP A 373 6.33 6.78 -4.43
CA ASP A 373 7.77 6.56 -4.30
C ASP A 373 8.56 7.38 -5.35
N LYS A 374 8.13 7.35 -6.61
CA LYS A 374 8.73 8.17 -7.69
C LYS A 374 8.48 9.68 -7.50
N HIS A 375 7.33 10.06 -6.95
CA HIS A 375 6.84 11.44 -6.83
C HIS A 375 6.19 11.66 -5.45
N PRO A 376 6.96 12.12 -4.43
CA PRO A 376 6.50 12.18 -3.03
C PRO A 376 5.19 12.96 -2.79
N ASN A 377 4.89 13.97 -3.61
CA ASN A 377 3.69 14.79 -3.45
C ASN A 377 2.37 14.09 -3.84
N VAL A 378 2.43 13.06 -4.69
CA VAL A 378 1.31 12.41 -5.43
C VAL A 378 -0.13 12.70 -4.98
N LEU A 379 -0.65 12.08 -3.91
CA LEU A 379 -2.08 12.05 -3.52
C LEU A 379 -2.97 11.08 -4.33
N LEU A 380 -3.80 10.32 -3.59
CA LEU A 380 -4.91 9.53 -4.12
C LEU A 380 -6.23 10.25 -3.83
N ILE A 381 -7.12 10.33 -4.81
CA ILE A 381 -8.46 10.89 -4.64
C ILE A 381 -9.54 9.93 -5.14
N TRP A 382 -10.72 10.00 -4.54
CA TRP A 382 -11.92 9.39 -5.11
C TRP A 382 -12.62 10.39 -6.03
N SER A 383 -12.84 10.02 -7.29
CA SER A 383 -13.48 10.92 -8.27
C SER A 383 -14.96 11.19 -7.98
N GLY A 384 -15.55 10.58 -6.95
CA GLY A 384 -16.88 10.91 -6.46
C GLY A 384 -16.94 12.17 -5.59
N ASP A 385 -15.79 12.69 -5.17
CA ASP A 385 -15.69 13.78 -4.20
C ASP A 385 -15.41 15.16 -4.82
N TRP A 386 -15.20 15.24 -6.15
CA TRP A 386 -14.70 16.45 -6.83
C TRP A 386 -15.52 16.76 -8.10
N PRO A 387 -16.04 17.99 -8.24
CA PRO A 387 -17.00 18.33 -9.30
C PRO A 387 -16.46 18.21 -10.74
N THR A 388 -15.15 18.29 -10.97
CA THR A 388 -14.51 18.00 -12.27
C THR A 388 -14.89 16.63 -12.84
N TYR A 389 -15.20 15.66 -11.97
CA TYR A 389 -15.58 14.29 -12.35
C TYR A 389 -17.07 14.00 -12.15
N ASP A 390 -17.91 15.00 -11.83
CA ASP A 390 -19.33 14.79 -11.52
C ASP A 390 -20.16 14.28 -12.70
N ALA A 391 -19.83 14.72 -13.91
CA ALA A 391 -20.48 14.26 -15.13
C ALA A 391 -20.34 12.73 -15.38
N ASN A 392 -19.40 12.06 -14.69
CA ASN A 392 -19.25 10.60 -14.79
C ASN A 392 -20.05 9.88 -13.69
N PRO A 393 -21.05 9.04 -14.05
CA PRO A 393 -21.76 8.21 -13.08
C PRO A 393 -20.89 7.06 -12.54
N THR A 394 -19.84 6.66 -13.27
CA THR A 394 -18.81 5.79 -12.73
C THR A 394 -17.76 6.65 -12.03
N LYS A 395 -17.43 6.27 -10.80
CA LYS A 395 -16.35 6.88 -10.02
C LYS A 395 -15.11 5.98 -10.00
N TYR A 396 -13.95 6.61 -9.81
CA TYR A 396 -12.64 5.99 -9.94
C TYR A 396 -11.72 6.45 -8.80
N TYR A 397 -10.76 5.60 -8.46
CA TYR A 397 -9.54 6.03 -7.78
C TYR A 397 -8.67 6.76 -8.81
N VAL A 398 -8.41 8.03 -8.55
CA VAL A 398 -7.61 8.90 -9.39
C VAL A 398 -6.34 9.24 -8.64
N ILE A 399 -5.20 9.10 -9.31
CA ILE A 399 -3.89 9.45 -8.76
C ILE A 399 -3.48 10.76 -9.42
N ILE A 400 -3.24 11.78 -8.61
CA ILE A 400 -2.73 13.08 -9.06
C ILE A 400 -1.23 13.19 -8.71
N SER A 401 -0.55 14.23 -9.19
CA SER A 401 0.86 14.47 -8.88
C SER A 401 1.09 15.22 -7.57
N GLY A 402 0.08 15.95 -7.09
CA GLY A 402 0.17 16.77 -5.88
C GLY A 402 1.05 18.02 -6.06
N GLU A 403 1.61 18.21 -7.25
CA GLU A 403 2.28 19.43 -7.67
C GLU A 403 1.25 20.50 -8.03
N SER A 404 1.57 21.77 -7.76
CA SER A 404 0.69 22.91 -8.03
C SER A 404 1.25 23.78 -9.15
N PHE A 405 0.43 24.05 -10.15
CA PHE A 405 0.80 24.78 -11.37
C PHE A 405 -0.08 26.01 -11.57
N GLY A 406 0.52 27.09 -12.09
CA GLY A 406 -0.20 28.34 -12.42
C GLY A 406 -0.97 28.27 -13.73
N SER A 407 -0.70 27.27 -14.57
CA SER A 407 -1.36 27.07 -15.86
C SER A 407 -1.40 25.60 -16.27
N THR A 408 -2.23 25.26 -17.25
CA THR A 408 -2.24 23.94 -17.91
C THR A 408 -0.95 23.66 -18.66
N ASP A 409 -0.27 24.69 -19.17
CA ASP A 409 0.97 24.53 -19.94
C ASP A 409 2.13 24.15 -19.02
N ASP A 410 2.22 24.74 -17.82
CA ASP A 410 3.19 24.35 -16.80
C ASP A 410 3.00 22.89 -16.34
N ALA A 411 1.73 22.48 -16.18
CA ALA A 411 1.35 21.11 -15.85
C ALA A 411 1.72 20.12 -16.98
N TRP A 412 1.47 20.48 -18.25
CA TRP A 412 1.91 19.70 -19.41
C TRP A 412 3.43 19.59 -19.51
N ASN A 413 4.15 20.68 -19.26
CA ASN A 413 5.61 20.70 -19.22
C ASN A 413 6.15 19.77 -18.12
N TRP A 414 5.50 19.70 -16.96
CA TRP A 414 5.83 18.74 -15.91
C TRP A 414 5.57 17.29 -16.33
N CYS A 415 4.42 16.98 -16.95
CA CYS A 415 4.15 15.64 -17.51
C CYS A 415 5.30 15.18 -18.44
N HIS A 416 5.63 16.02 -19.43
CA HIS A 416 6.68 15.71 -20.41
C HIS A 416 8.06 15.56 -19.76
N SER A 417 8.42 16.46 -18.84
CA SER A 417 9.72 16.44 -18.14
C SER A 417 9.92 15.19 -17.28
N ASN A 418 8.83 14.56 -16.82
CA ASN A 418 8.86 13.32 -16.03
C ASN A 418 8.69 12.04 -16.87
N GLY A 419 8.69 12.18 -18.20
CA GLY A 419 8.65 11.08 -19.17
C GLY A 419 7.26 10.53 -19.46
N TYR A 420 6.18 11.24 -19.09
CA TYR A 420 4.81 10.80 -19.35
C TYR A 420 4.29 11.26 -20.72
N GLY A 421 3.57 10.38 -21.41
CA GLY A 421 2.84 10.72 -22.62
C GLY A 421 1.50 11.41 -22.32
N GLN A 422 0.86 11.97 -23.35
CA GLN A 422 -0.45 12.65 -23.23
C GLN A 422 -1.59 11.72 -22.78
N VAL A 423 -1.40 10.40 -22.83
CA VAL A 423 -2.36 9.40 -22.34
C VAL A 423 -2.07 8.93 -20.91
N ASP A 424 -0.87 9.22 -20.39
CA ASP A 424 -0.37 8.77 -19.08
C ASP A 424 -0.35 9.90 -18.03
N CYS A 425 -0.46 11.15 -18.48
CA CYS A 425 -0.48 12.34 -17.62
C CYS A 425 -1.25 13.45 -18.32
N LEU A 426 -2.11 14.18 -17.60
CA LEU A 426 -2.79 15.37 -18.13
C LEU A 426 -3.05 16.44 -17.03
N PRO A 427 -3.05 17.75 -17.36
CA PRO A 427 -3.44 18.80 -16.43
C PRO A 427 -4.88 18.67 -15.96
N VAL A 428 -5.13 18.95 -14.69
CA VAL A 428 -6.46 18.88 -14.08
C VAL A 428 -6.55 19.86 -12.90
N ASN A 429 -7.68 20.53 -12.71
CA ASN A 429 -8.09 21.10 -11.43
C ASN A 429 -9.19 20.22 -10.83
N LEU A 430 -9.61 20.47 -9.59
CA LEU A 430 -10.64 19.70 -8.88
C LEU A 430 -11.95 20.51 -8.68
N GLU A 431 -12.18 21.51 -9.53
CA GLU A 431 -13.41 22.33 -9.63
C GLU A 431 -14.42 21.75 -10.63
#